data_AF-C1FJL4-F1
#
_entry.id   AF-C1FJL4-F1
#
_cell.length_a   1.000
_cell.length_b   1.000
_cell.length_c   1.000
_cell.angle_alpha   90.00
_cell.angle_beta   90.00
_cell.angle_gamma   90.00
#
_symmetry.space_group_name_H-M   'P 1'
#
loop_
_entity.id
_entity.type
_entity.pdbx_description
1 polymer ?
#
loop_
_entity_poly.entity_id
_entity_poly.type
_entity_poly.pdbx_seq_one_letter_code
_entity_poly.pdbx_strand_id
1 'polypeptide(L)'
;MEVSESEEEEEEATKKGTKRKRAPPTKGPCEHGVKRRSSCKVCSACPHGKRRRDCKECGGSGICVHGRRRFRCKECGGSGICVHARHRSSCKECGGGAICEHGRRRSRCKECGGGAICEHGRQRSQCKECGGSQICEHGRMRSYCKECGGSQICEHDRIRSQCKECGGGSICVHGRRRSTCKECKK
;
A
#
# COMPACT_ATOMS: atom_id res chain seq x y z
N MET A 1 -54.02 7.04 -28.16
CA MET A 1 -53.91 7.86 -26.93
C MET A 1 -53.42 6.92 -25.84
N GLU A 2 -52.20 6.39 -25.94
CA GLU A 2 -50.90 7.08 -25.78
C GLU A 2 -50.86 7.85 -24.45
N VAL A 3 -50.70 7.10 -23.36
CA VAL A 3 -50.33 7.63 -22.04
C VAL A 3 -48.85 7.34 -21.86
N SER A 4 -48.08 8.31 -22.33
CA SER A 4 -46.74 8.77 -21.94
C SER A 4 -45.89 7.90 -20.98
N GLU A 5 -44.75 7.46 -21.51
CA GLU A 5 -43.53 6.93 -20.87
C GLU A 5 -42.82 7.94 -19.92
N SER A 6 -43.55 8.72 -19.12
CA SER A 6 -42.97 9.82 -18.32
C SER A 6 -43.01 9.62 -16.81
N GLU A 7 -43.51 8.48 -16.30
CA GLU A 7 -43.65 8.25 -14.86
C GLU A 7 -42.55 7.38 -14.24
N GLU A 8 -41.71 6.73 -15.06
CA GLU A 8 -40.64 5.84 -14.54
C GLU A 8 -39.27 6.54 -14.36
N GLU A 9 -39.09 7.78 -14.82
CA GLU A 9 -37.79 8.49 -14.73
C GLU A 9 -37.61 9.38 -13.47
N GLU A 10 -38.65 9.63 -12.66
CA GLU A 10 -38.53 10.48 -11.45
C GLU A 10 -38.19 9.75 -10.14
N GLU A 11 -38.25 8.41 -10.08
CA GLU A 11 -38.00 7.67 -8.82
C GLU A 11 -36.52 7.33 -8.55
N GLU A 12 -35.59 7.70 -9.44
CA GLU A 12 -34.13 7.47 -9.27
C GLU A 12 -33.36 8.73 -8.84
N ALA A 13 -34.03 9.81 -8.43
CA ALA A 13 -33.38 11.09 -8.12
C ALA A 13 -33.15 11.42 -6.63
N THR A 14 -33.61 10.59 -5.67
CA THR A 14 -33.66 11.01 -4.24
C THR A 14 -32.96 10.11 -3.23
N LYS A 15 -31.89 9.38 -3.60
CA LYS A 15 -30.96 8.79 -2.60
C LYS A 15 -29.82 9.74 -2.19
N LYS A 16 -30.04 11.06 -2.27
CA LYS A 16 -29.13 12.05 -1.66
C LYS A 16 -29.26 11.96 -0.15
N GLY A 17 -28.33 11.20 0.45
CA GLY A 17 -28.29 10.89 1.89
C GLY A 17 -28.69 12.09 2.75
N THR A 18 -29.72 11.87 3.57
CA THR A 18 -30.23 12.86 4.51
C THR A 18 -29.07 13.42 5.34
N LYS A 19 -28.78 14.73 5.18
CA LYS A 19 -27.80 15.42 6.02
C LYS A 19 -28.29 15.32 7.46
N ARG A 20 -27.74 14.38 8.22
CA ARG A 20 -28.10 14.16 9.63
C ARG A 20 -27.80 15.43 10.41
N LYS A 21 -28.77 15.89 11.20
CA LYS A 21 -28.57 17.00 12.14
C LYS A 21 -27.41 16.65 13.07
N ARG A 22 -26.45 17.57 13.20
CA ARG A 22 -25.27 17.39 14.05
C ARG A 22 -25.75 17.29 15.50
N ALA A 23 -25.51 16.16 16.15
CA ALA A 23 -25.82 16.00 17.57
C ALA A 23 -25.16 17.15 18.38
N PRO A 24 -25.82 17.64 19.44
CA PRO A 24 -25.27 18.69 20.28
C PRO A 24 -23.88 18.28 20.79
N PRO A 25 -22.91 19.21 20.81
CA PRO A 25 -21.55 18.88 21.24
C PRO A 25 -21.58 18.45 22.70
N THR A 26 -21.14 17.22 22.97
CA THR A 26 -20.94 16.74 24.33
C THR A 26 -19.78 17.53 24.96
N LYS A 27 -20.04 18.22 26.06
CA LYS A 27 -19.02 18.89 26.85
C LYS A 27 -18.32 17.85 27.72
N GLY A 28 -17.02 17.63 27.51
CA GLY A 28 -16.20 16.71 28.31
C GLY A 28 -15.54 15.58 27.51
N PRO A 29 -14.53 14.90 28.09
CA PRO A 29 -13.92 13.72 27.49
C PRO A 29 -14.95 12.59 27.36
N CYS A 30 -14.81 11.74 26.34
CA CYS A 30 -15.60 10.52 26.27
C CYS A 30 -15.19 9.55 27.40
N GLU A 31 -15.99 8.50 27.61
CA GLU A 31 -15.71 7.41 28.58
C GLU A 31 -14.35 6.71 28.36
N HIS A 32 -13.71 6.94 27.21
CA HIS A 32 -12.39 6.43 26.87
C HIS A 32 -11.27 7.47 27.13
N GLY A 33 -11.53 8.52 27.90
CA GLY A 33 -10.58 9.57 28.28
C GLY A 33 -10.20 10.56 27.17
N VAL A 34 -10.83 10.50 25.99
CA VAL A 34 -10.47 11.36 24.86
C VAL A 34 -11.33 12.62 24.82
N LYS A 35 -10.70 13.80 24.91
CA LYS A 35 -11.35 15.13 24.91
C LYS A 35 -12.32 15.36 23.74
N ARG A 36 -12.02 14.82 22.55
CA ARG A 36 -12.89 14.91 21.37
C ARG A 36 -13.35 13.51 20.97
N ARG A 37 -14.66 13.25 21.03
CA ARG A 37 -15.25 11.95 20.66
C ARG A 37 -14.94 11.53 19.22
N SER A 38 -14.80 12.48 18.30
CA SER A 38 -14.35 12.25 16.91
C SER A 38 -12.89 11.76 16.80
N SER A 39 -12.08 12.04 17.82
CA SER A 39 -10.68 11.60 17.91
C SER A 39 -10.55 10.27 18.63
N CYS A 40 -11.56 9.87 19.41
CA CYS A 40 -11.59 8.57 20.08
C CYS A 40 -11.72 7.45 19.04
N LYS A 41 -10.75 6.52 19.00
CA LYS A 41 -10.77 5.41 18.05
C LYS A 41 -12.01 4.53 18.20
N VAL A 42 -12.46 4.32 19.44
CA VAL A 42 -13.65 3.51 19.74
C VAL A 42 -14.92 4.26 19.35
N CYS A 43 -15.13 5.48 19.87
CA CYS A 43 -16.37 6.22 19.60
C CYS A 43 -16.51 6.71 18.14
N SER A 44 -15.40 6.87 17.40
CA SER A 44 -15.42 7.30 16.00
C SER A 44 -15.42 6.15 14.99
N ALA A 45 -15.27 4.92 15.47
CA ALA A 45 -15.35 3.74 14.62
C ALA A 45 -16.80 3.45 14.20
N CYS A 46 -16.94 2.88 13.01
CA CYS A 46 -18.13 2.17 12.59
C CYS A 46 -18.14 0.77 13.23
N PRO A 47 -19.26 0.00 13.13
CA PRO A 47 -19.29 -1.40 13.55
C PRO A 47 -18.17 -2.28 12.95
N HIS A 48 -17.62 -1.89 11.79
CA HIS A 48 -16.49 -2.58 11.15
C HIS A 48 -15.10 -2.13 11.67
N GLY A 49 -15.03 -1.44 12.81
CA GLY A 49 -13.77 -1.04 13.46
C GLY A 49 -12.96 0.04 12.73
N LYS A 50 -13.51 0.66 11.68
CA LYS A 50 -12.86 1.72 10.89
C LYS A 50 -13.58 3.05 11.09
N ARG A 51 -12.91 4.18 10.84
CA ARG A 51 -13.62 5.47 10.75
C ARG A 51 -14.67 5.40 9.64
N ARG A 52 -15.90 5.83 9.88
CA ARG A 52 -17.02 5.76 8.90
C ARG A 52 -16.64 6.29 7.51
N ARG A 53 -15.95 7.44 7.44
CA ARG A 53 -15.47 8.03 6.17
C ARG A 53 -14.54 7.14 5.36
N ASP A 54 -13.83 6.23 6.01
CA ASP A 54 -12.81 5.36 5.41
C ASP A 54 -13.28 3.89 5.34
N CYS A 55 -14.54 3.61 5.69
CA CYS A 55 -15.10 2.27 5.70
C CYS A 55 -15.82 1.99 4.37
N LYS A 56 -15.37 0.93 3.67
CA LYS A 56 -15.97 0.50 2.40
C LYS A 56 -17.41 0.00 2.59
N GLU A 57 -17.63 -0.82 3.61
CA GLU A 57 -18.94 -1.42 3.93
C GLU A 57 -19.98 -0.38 4.34
N CYS A 58 -19.55 0.75 4.93
CA CYS A 58 -20.45 1.86 5.27
C CYS A 58 -20.66 2.86 4.11
N GLY A 59 -20.13 2.60 2.91
CA GLY A 59 -20.18 3.58 1.81
C GLY A 59 -19.47 4.89 2.15
N GLY A 60 -18.38 4.84 2.94
CA GLY A 60 -17.69 6.02 3.43
C GLY A 60 -17.27 6.98 2.31
N SER A 61 -17.50 8.29 2.51
CA SER A 61 -17.22 9.33 1.50
C SER A 61 -15.75 9.41 1.04
N GLY A 62 -14.82 8.88 1.84
CA GLY A 62 -13.41 8.77 1.51
C GLY A 62 -13.05 7.58 0.62
N ILE A 63 -13.99 6.69 0.33
CA ILE A 63 -13.83 5.53 -0.56
C ILE A 63 -14.48 5.84 -1.90
N CYS A 64 -13.84 5.45 -2.99
CA CYS A 64 -14.42 5.55 -4.34
C CYS A 64 -15.13 4.25 -4.74
N VAL A 65 -15.83 4.27 -5.88
CA VAL A 65 -16.52 3.11 -6.44
C VAL A 65 -15.58 1.91 -6.66
N HIS A 66 -14.30 2.16 -6.94
CA HIS A 66 -13.26 1.13 -7.06
C HIS A 66 -12.83 0.51 -5.71
N GLY A 67 -13.48 0.87 -4.59
CA GLY A 67 -13.14 0.39 -3.25
C GLY A 67 -11.80 0.89 -2.71
N ARG A 68 -11.16 1.85 -3.38
CA ARG A 68 -9.88 2.47 -2.97
C ARG A 68 -10.15 3.78 -2.25
N ARG A 69 -9.19 4.26 -1.44
CA ARG A 69 -9.26 5.63 -0.89
C ARG A 69 -9.29 6.62 -2.05
N ARG A 70 -10.32 7.46 -2.12
CA ARG A 70 -10.58 8.41 -3.22
C ARG A 70 -9.37 9.30 -3.53
N PHE A 71 -8.72 9.82 -2.49
CA PHE A 71 -7.48 10.62 -2.60
C PHE A 71 -6.33 9.90 -3.32
N ARG A 72 -6.28 8.56 -3.26
CA ARG A 72 -5.20 7.72 -3.81
C ARG A 72 -5.63 6.94 -5.06
N CYS A 73 -6.87 7.05 -5.50
CA CYS A 73 -7.38 6.29 -6.62
C CYS A 73 -6.95 6.93 -7.94
N LYS A 74 -6.21 6.18 -8.77
CA LYS A 74 -5.78 6.65 -10.10
C LYS A 74 -6.94 6.81 -11.07
N GLU A 75 -7.86 5.84 -11.08
CA GLU A 75 -9.03 5.81 -11.97
C GLU A 75 -9.99 6.98 -11.69
N CYS A 76 -10.09 7.43 -10.45
CA CYS A 76 -10.88 8.61 -10.09
C CYS A 76 -10.12 9.94 -10.21
N GLY A 77 -8.87 9.95 -10.70
CA GLY A 77 -8.04 11.15 -10.72
C GLY A 77 -7.83 11.75 -9.31
N GLY A 78 -7.74 10.90 -8.28
CA GLY A 78 -7.66 11.34 -6.89
C GLY A 78 -6.57 12.40 -6.67
N SER A 79 -6.84 13.39 -5.82
CA SER A 79 -5.94 14.55 -5.65
C SER A 79 -4.53 14.24 -5.14
N GLY A 80 -4.28 13.01 -4.68
CA GLY A 80 -2.95 12.49 -4.36
C GLY A 80 -2.18 11.90 -5.55
N ILE A 81 -2.77 11.89 -6.75
CA ILE A 81 -2.17 11.44 -8.01
C ILE A 81 -1.74 12.68 -8.81
N CYS A 82 -0.54 12.64 -9.39
CA CYS A 82 -0.04 13.69 -10.27
C CYS A 82 -0.43 13.43 -11.73
N VAL A 83 -0.14 14.40 -12.59
CA VAL A 83 -0.32 14.29 -14.05
C VAL A 83 0.43 13.08 -14.66
N HIS A 84 1.53 12.65 -14.05
CA HIS A 84 2.30 11.47 -14.46
C HIS A 84 1.70 10.13 -13.96
N ALA A 85 0.44 10.11 -13.50
CA ALA A 85 -0.25 8.93 -12.95
C ALA A 85 0.48 8.23 -11.78
N ARG A 86 1.33 8.98 -11.06
CA ARG A 86 2.08 8.53 -9.87
C ARG A 86 1.54 9.21 -8.62
N HIS A 87 1.81 8.67 -7.44
CA HIS A 87 1.53 9.40 -6.20
C HIS A 87 2.36 10.69 -6.17
N ARG A 88 1.70 11.84 -5.94
CA ARG A 88 2.37 13.17 -5.92
C ARG A 88 3.58 13.19 -5.00
N SER A 89 3.46 12.60 -3.81
CA SER A 89 4.55 12.55 -2.83
C SER A 89 5.76 11.75 -3.31
N SER A 90 5.60 10.78 -4.21
CA SER A 90 6.70 9.93 -4.71
C SER A 90 7.07 10.22 -6.16
N CYS A 91 6.45 11.21 -6.81
CA CYS A 91 6.72 11.53 -8.19
C CYS A 91 7.99 12.39 -8.27
N LYS A 92 9.03 11.86 -8.93
CA LYS A 92 10.30 12.56 -9.13
C LYS A 92 10.12 13.85 -9.96
N GLU A 93 9.34 13.76 -11.04
CA GLU A 93 9.07 14.87 -11.96
C GLU A 93 8.29 16.01 -11.31
N CYS A 94 7.45 15.71 -10.29
CA CYS A 94 6.73 16.73 -9.53
C CYS A 94 7.50 17.22 -8.29
N GLY A 95 8.76 16.80 -8.08
CA GLY A 95 9.50 17.13 -6.85
C GLY A 95 8.82 16.62 -5.57
N GLY A 96 8.12 15.48 -5.66
CA GLY A 96 7.33 14.94 -4.57
C GLY A 96 8.14 14.84 -3.27
N GLY A 97 7.55 15.23 -2.14
CA GLY A 97 8.26 15.36 -0.85
C GLY A 97 8.93 14.09 -0.30
N ALA A 98 8.70 12.91 -0.89
CA ALA A 98 9.44 11.69 -0.58
C ALA A 98 10.74 11.53 -1.39
N ILE A 99 11.02 12.39 -2.37
CA ILE A 99 12.21 12.41 -3.21
C ILE A 99 13.13 13.55 -2.74
N CYS A 100 14.43 13.27 -2.60
CA CYS A 100 15.44 14.30 -2.31
C CYS A 100 15.96 14.95 -3.60
N GLU A 101 16.75 16.01 -3.46
CA GLU A 101 17.46 16.66 -4.56
C GLU A 101 18.34 15.69 -5.36
N HIS A 102 18.91 14.66 -4.72
CA HIS A 102 19.66 13.58 -5.38
C HIS A 102 18.79 12.65 -6.25
N GLY A 103 17.48 12.91 -6.36
CA GLY A 103 16.55 12.09 -7.14
C GLY A 103 16.26 10.70 -6.55
N ARG A 104 16.70 10.46 -5.31
CA ARG A 104 16.48 9.21 -4.56
C ARG A 104 15.33 9.40 -3.56
N ARG A 105 14.75 8.30 -3.07
CA ARG A 105 13.76 8.40 -1.98
C ARG A 105 14.48 8.92 -0.73
N ARG A 106 14.02 10.03 -0.13
CA ARG A 106 14.64 10.71 1.03
C ARG A 106 15.02 9.73 2.14
N SER A 107 14.09 8.85 2.50
CA SER A 107 14.33 7.87 3.56
C SER A 107 15.47 6.89 3.27
N ARG A 108 15.84 6.67 2.00
CA ARG A 108 16.90 5.76 1.55
C ARG A 108 18.12 6.49 0.99
N CYS A 109 18.14 7.82 1.02
CA CYS A 109 19.25 8.59 0.51
C CYS A 109 20.35 8.67 1.57
N LYS A 110 21.54 8.14 1.26
CA LYS A 110 22.71 8.18 2.16
C LYS A 110 23.18 9.62 2.39
N GLU A 111 23.22 10.42 1.34
CA GLU A 111 23.66 11.83 1.37
C GLU A 111 22.75 12.70 2.24
N CYS A 112 21.44 12.43 2.23
CA CYS A 112 20.48 13.14 3.10
C CYS A 112 20.35 12.55 4.51
N GLY A 113 21.18 11.57 4.90
CA GLY A 113 21.04 10.88 6.20
C GLY A 113 19.68 10.18 6.37
N GLY A 114 19.10 9.69 5.28
CA GLY A 114 17.75 9.12 5.27
C GLY A 114 17.57 8.05 6.34
N GLY A 115 16.49 8.13 7.12
CA GLY A 115 16.29 7.29 8.31
C GLY A 115 16.26 5.78 8.08
N ALA A 116 16.19 5.29 6.83
CA ALA A 116 16.34 3.87 6.51
C ALA A 116 17.82 3.44 6.34
N ILE A 117 18.78 4.36 6.39
CA ILE A 117 20.22 4.09 6.34
C ILE A 117 20.76 4.09 7.79
N CYS A 118 21.61 3.11 8.11
CA CYS A 118 22.32 3.06 9.39
C CYS A 118 23.66 3.81 9.30
N GLU A 119 24.33 3.96 10.44
CA GLU A 119 25.69 4.53 10.51
C GLU A 119 26.71 3.78 9.64
N HIS A 120 26.53 2.46 9.47
CA HIS A 120 27.35 1.64 8.55
C HIS A 120 27.11 1.92 7.06
N GLY A 121 26.24 2.88 6.71
CA GLY A 121 25.91 3.24 5.33
C GLY A 121 25.07 2.19 4.58
N ARG A 122 24.56 1.17 5.27
CA ARG A 122 23.68 0.12 4.74
C ARG A 122 22.23 0.44 5.05
N GLN A 123 21.27 -0.20 4.37
CA GLN A 123 19.87 -0.10 4.79
C GLN A 123 19.71 -0.77 6.16
N ARG A 124 19.14 -0.07 7.15
CA ARG A 124 18.96 -0.55 8.54
C ARG A 124 18.36 -1.95 8.59
N SER A 125 17.32 -2.20 7.81
CA SER A 125 16.66 -3.51 7.75
C SER A 125 17.53 -4.65 7.23
N GLN A 126 18.63 -4.36 6.52
CA GLN A 126 19.56 -5.35 5.95
C GLN A 126 20.93 -5.33 6.63
N CYS A 127 21.14 -4.44 7.59
CA CYS A 127 22.43 -4.32 8.26
C CYS A 127 22.53 -5.40 9.34
N LYS A 128 23.50 -6.32 9.18
CA LYS A 128 23.75 -7.38 10.16
C LYS A 128 24.20 -6.81 11.51
N GLU A 129 25.05 -5.80 11.50
CA GLU A 129 25.58 -5.13 12.70
C GLU A 129 24.48 -4.43 13.50
N CYS A 130 23.46 -3.89 12.83
CA CYS A 130 22.30 -3.28 13.49
C CYS A 130 21.17 -4.26 13.81
N GLY A 131 21.36 -5.58 13.62
CA GLY A 131 20.28 -6.57 13.83
C GLY A 131 19.09 -6.35 12.89
N GLY A 132 19.33 -5.93 11.65
CA GLY A 132 18.31 -5.55 10.70
C GLY A 132 17.22 -6.61 10.53
N SER A 133 15.96 -6.17 10.43
CA SER A 133 14.78 -7.05 10.44
C SER A 133 14.74 -8.11 9.31
N GLN A 134 15.53 -7.93 8.24
CA GLN A 134 15.66 -8.89 7.14
C GLN A 134 16.77 -9.92 7.38
N ILE A 135 17.54 -9.80 8.45
CA ILE A 135 18.59 -10.76 8.83
C ILE A 135 18.00 -11.73 9.85
N CYS A 136 18.24 -13.04 9.65
CA CYS A 136 17.86 -14.08 10.60
C CYS A 136 18.94 -14.26 11.66
N GLU A 137 18.65 -15.06 12.68
CA GLU A 137 19.62 -15.46 13.72
C GLU A 137 20.87 -16.13 13.14
N HIS A 138 20.74 -16.85 12.01
CA HIS A 138 21.86 -17.45 11.28
C HIS A 138 22.75 -16.41 10.54
N GLY A 139 22.45 -15.12 10.66
CA GLY A 139 23.19 -14.04 9.99
C GLY A 139 23.02 -13.98 8.47
N ARG A 140 22.05 -14.73 7.93
CA ARG A 140 21.67 -14.76 6.51
C ARG A 140 20.45 -13.87 6.27
N MET A 141 20.16 -13.51 5.02
CA MET A 141 18.89 -12.84 4.72
C MET A 141 17.73 -13.83 4.96
N ARG A 142 16.74 -13.47 5.79
CA ARG A 142 15.60 -14.30 6.18
C ARG A 142 14.91 -14.97 5.00
N SER A 143 14.70 -14.23 3.92
CA SER A 143 14.02 -14.74 2.73
C SER A 143 14.80 -15.84 2.00
N TYR A 144 16.12 -15.91 2.15
CA TYR A 144 17.00 -16.93 1.54
C TYR A 144 17.54 -17.96 2.55
N CYS A 145 17.15 -17.88 3.81
CA CYS A 145 17.62 -18.79 4.83
C CYS A 145 16.81 -20.09 4.79
N LYS A 146 17.47 -21.22 4.49
CA LYS A 146 16.82 -22.54 4.45
C LYS A 146 16.31 -22.96 5.82
N GLU A 147 17.12 -22.78 6.86
CA GLU A 147 16.78 -23.12 8.25
C GLU A 147 15.54 -22.35 8.75
N CYS A 148 15.32 -21.13 8.25
CA CYS A 148 14.14 -20.33 8.59
C CYS A 148 12.95 -20.56 7.64
N GLY A 149 13.02 -21.50 6.70
CA GLY A 149 11.97 -21.68 5.68
C GLY A 149 11.77 -20.45 4.81
N GLY A 150 12.86 -19.75 4.45
CA GLY A 150 12.83 -18.48 3.76
C GLY A 150 11.96 -18.50 2.50
N SER A 151 11.19 -17.44 2.26
CA SER A 151 10.20 -17.36 1.18
C SER A 151 10.76 -17.58 -0.23
N GLN A 152 12.07 -17.39 -0.43
CA GLN A 152 12.76 -17.61 -1.71
C GLN A 152 13.27 -19.02 -1.89
N ILE A 153 13.17 -19.88 -0.87
CA ILE A 153 13.53 -21.30 -0.94
C ILE A 153 12.28 -22.09 -1.34
N CYS A 154 12.43 -23.03 -2.28
CA CYS A 154 11.37 -23.96 -2.64
C CYS A 154 11.43 -25.23 -1.79
N GLU A 155 10.44 -26.11 -1.95
CA GLU A 155 10.41 -27.43 -1.32
C GLU A 155 11.63 -28.32 -1.67
N HIS A 156 12.31 -28.03 -2.79
CA HIS A 156 13.53 -28.74 -3.23
C HIS A 156 14.83 -28.14 -2.64
N ASP A 157 14.75 -27.32 -1.58
CA ASP A 157 15.89 -26.63 -0.96
C ASP A 157 16.75 -25.77 -1.91
N ARG A 158 16.16 -25.36 -3.02
CA ARG A 158 16.79 -24.50 -4.04
C ARG A 158 16.16 -23.11 -4.00
N ILE A 159 16.88 -22.11 -4.50
CA ILE A 159 16.28 -20.78 -4.71
C ILE A 159 15.17 -20.94 -5.75
N ARG A 160 13.94 -20.56 -5.42
CA ARG A 160 12.73 -20.69 -6.26
C ARG A 160 12.96 -20.25 -7.69
N SER A 161 13.59 -19.10 -7.90
CA SER A 161 13.85 -18.58 -9.25
C SER A 161 14.83 -19.44 -10.05
N GLN A 162 15.67 -20.24 -9.41
CA GLN A 162 16.68 -21.09 -10.04
C GLN A 162 16.30 -22.58 -10.04
N CYS A 163 15.19 -22.95 -9.41
CA CYS A 163 14.75 -24.34 -9.34
C CYS A 163 14.15 -24.76 -10.68
N LYS A 164 14.68 -25.82 -11.28
CA LYS A 164 14.16 -26.37 -12.55
C LYS A 164 12.82 -27.07 -12.35
N GLU A 165 12.67 -27.85 -11.28
CA GLU A 165 11.42 -28.56 -10.96
C GLU A 165 10.25 -27.58 -10.73
N CYS A 166 10.52 -26.44 -10.09
CA CYS A 166 9.50 -25.40 -9.89
C CYS A 166 9.27 -24.47 -11.10
N GLY A 167 9.94 -24.72 -12.24
CA GLY A 167 9.87 -23.81 -13.40
C GLY A 167 10.34 -22.39 -13.07
N GLY A 168 11.36 -22.25 -12.21
CA GLY A 168 11.84 -20.97 -11.70
C GLY A 168 12.14 -19.96 -12.79
N GLY A 169 11.79 -18.68 -12.58
CA GLY A 169 11.87 -17.64 -13.61
C GLY A 169 13.27 -17.39 -14.21
N SER A 170 14.35 -17.85 -13.56
CA SER A 170 15.71 -17.81 -14.11
C SER A 170 16.03 -18.99 -15.03
N ILE A 171 15.14 -19.98 -15.14
CA ILE A 171 15.25 -21.14 -16.03
C ILE A 171 14.47 -20.83 -17.32
N CYS A 172 15.08 -21.12 -18.47
CA CYS A 172 14.43 -20.98 -19.77
C CYS A 172 13.62 -22.23 -20.11
N VAL A 173 12.86 -22.16 -21.20
CA VAL A 173 12.12 -23.30 -21.75
C VAL A 173 13.03 -24.49 -22.09
N HIS A 174 14.31 -24.25 -22.38
CA HIS A 174 15.33 -25.28 -22.62
C HIS A 174 15.91 -25.91 -21.34
N GLY A 175 15.38 -25.62 -20.15
CA GLY A 175 15.84 -26.19 -18.89
C GLY A 175 17.23 -25.70 -18.42
N ARG A 176 17.75 -24.61 -19.02
CA ARG A 176 19.04 -23.97 -18.70
C ARG A 176 18.81 -22.62 -18.01
N ARG A 177 19.82 -22.07 -17.34
CA ARG A 177 19.73 -20.69 -16.81
C ARG A 177 19.62 -19.71 -17.97
N ARG A 178 18.61 -18.83 -17.95
CA ARG A 178 18.35 -17.81 -18.99
C ARG A 178 19.58 -16.96 -19.30
N SER A 179 20.34 -16.57 -18.26
CA SER A 179 21.55 -15.75 -18.41
C SER A 179 22.69 -16.42 -19.16
N THR A 180 22.70 -17.76 -19.28
CA THR A 180 23.76 -18.52 -19.93
C THR A 180 23.27 -19.33 -21.13
N CYS A 181 21.97 -19.39 -21.37
CA CYS A 181 21.39 -20.14 -22.47
C CYS A 181 21.72 -19.47 -23.81
N LYS A 182 22.55 -20.11 -24.64
CA LYS A 182 22.93 -19.61 -25.97
C LYS A 182 21.72 -19.46 -26.89
N GLU A 183 20.74 -20.35 -26.78
CA GLU A 183 19.51 -20.36 -27.59
C GLU A 183 18.56 -19.21 -27.22
N CYS A 184 18.57 -18.73 -25.97
CA CYS A 184 17.77 -17.56 -25.56
C CYS A 184 18.50 -16.22 -25.73
N LYS A 185 19.79 -16.24 -26.11
CA LYS A 185 20.60 -15.04 -26.39
C LYS A 185 20.61 -14.68 -27.87
N LYS A 186 20.12 -15.57 -28.73
CA LYS A 186 19.73 -15.26 -30.11
C LYS A 186 18.35 -14.61 -30.10
#